data_AF-A0A8I1WFH1-F1
#
_entry.id   AF-A0A8I1WFH1-F1
#
_cell.length_a   1.000
_cell.length_b   1.000
_cell.length_c   1.000
_cell.angle_alpha   90.00
_cell.angle_beta   90.00
_cell.angle_gamma   90.00
#
_symmetry.space_group_name_H-M   'P 1'
#
loop_
_entity.id
_entity.type
_entity.pdbx_description
1 polymer ?
#
loop_
_entity_poly.entity_id
_entity_poly.type
_entity_poly.pdbx_seq_one_letter_code
_entity_poly.pdbx_strand_id
1 'polypeptide(L)'
;MEITSISSIGNLDMVDLKPDQIVMSCELEDAESFYRVWQGLAYERIMIQVITTGSFIEDLSKYFEGYAYKVTKLAKREFHFQSVLQKADRDIAGFLFLLASINDDVFLITDPQPDKSYFSNGKLQCLTDSGERIMWFDYDAVDIYMVGGN
;
A
#
# COMPACT_ATOMS: atom_id res chain seq x y z
N MET A 1 -2.48 9.03 15.52
CA MET A 1 -1.78 8.96 16.83
C MET A 1 -0.32 8.60 16.56
N GLU A 2 0.65 9.10 17.33
CA GLU A 2 2.07 8.68 17.16
C GLU A 2 2.23 7.32 17.88
N ILE A 3 2.56 6.26 17.14
CA ILE A 3 2.62 4.91 17.71
C ILE A 3 4.03 4.67 18.23
N THR A 4 4.18 4.64 19.55
CA THR A 4 5.46 4.36 20.22
C THR A 4 5.77 2.87 20.37
N SER A 5 4.82 1.97 20.08
CA SER A 5 5.05 0.53 20.11
C SER A 5 4.43 -0.14 18.89
N ILE A 6 5.30 -0.52 17.96
CA ILE A 6 4.97 -1.09 16.66
C ILE A 6 4.23 -2.45 16.80
N SER A 7 4.45 -3.19 17.89
CA SER A 7 3.97 -4.57 18.14
C SER A 7 2.47 -4.84 18.05
N SER A 8 1.61 -3.84 17.86
CA SER A 8 0.15 -4.00 17.72
C SER A 8 -0.36 -3.93 16.28
N ILE A 9 0.51 -3.70 15.29
CA ILE A 9 0.13 -3.54 13.87
C ILE A 9 0.02 -4.93 13.21
N GLY A 10 -1.16 -5.28 12.69
CA GLY A 10 -1.46 -6.62 12.17
C GLY A 10 -0.59 -7.04 10.97
N ASN A 11 -0.21 -6.08 10.12
CA ASN A 11 0.51 -6.35 8.87
C ASN A 11 2.05 -6.27 8.99
N LEU A 12 2.62 -6.26 10.19
CA LEU A 12 4.08 -6.20 10.37
C LEU A 12 4.83 -7.38 9.79
N ASP A 13 4.21 -8.56 9.73
CA ASP A 13 4.87 -9.71 9.12
C ASP A 13 5.17 -9.47 7.64
N MET A 14 4.40 -8.59 6.99
CA MET A 14 4.53 -8.20 5.60
C MET A 14 5.34 -6.91 5.38
N VAL A 15 5.75 -6.22 6.44
CA VAL A 15 6.44 -4.93 6.38
C VAL A 15 7.78 -4.97 7.12
N ASP A 16 8.84 -4.57 6.44
CA ASP A 16 10.19 -4.47 6.99
C ASP A 16 10.55 -2.99 7.24
N LEU A 17 10.52 -2.58 8.51
CA LEU A 17 10.83 -1.22 8.97
C LEU A 17 12.30 -1.11 9.40
N LYS A 18 12.97 -0.01 9.05
CA LYS A 18 14.28 0.32 9.61
C LYS A 18 14.15 0.69 11.10
N PRO A 19 15.21 0.47 11.90
CA PRO A 19 15.33 1.12 13.19
C PRO A 19 15.11 2.63 13.07
N ASP A 20 14.41 3.21 14.04
CA ASP A 20 14.15 4.65 14.17
C ASP A 20 13.15 5.27 13.17
N GLN A 21 12.46 4.47 12.35
CA GLN A 21 11.34 4.99 11.55
C GLN A 21 10.10 5.25 12.42
N ILE A 22 9.50 6.42 12.23
CA ILE A 22 8.26 6.80 12.89
C ILE A 22 7.09 6.30 12.04
N VAL A 23 6.17 5.57 12.69
CA VAL A 23 4.91 5.13 12.09
C VAL A 23 3.77 5.95 12.68
N MET A 24 2.99 6.56 11.81
CA MET A 24 1.75 7.25 12.17
C MET A 24 0.55 6.41 11.73
N SER A 25 -0.52 6.37 12.52
CA SER A 25 -1.80 5.80 12.10
C SER A 25 -2.91 6.85 12.00
N CYS A 26 -3.83 6.59 11.08
CA CYS A 26 -5.12 7.26 10.94
C CYS A 26 -6.22 6.19 10.89
N GLU A 27 -7.20 6.33 11.77
CA GLU A 27 -8.41 5.50 11.75
C GLU A 27 -9.20 5.76 10.47
N LEU A 28 -9.70 4.70 9.85
CA LEU A 28 -10.53 4.71 8.68
C LEU A 28 -11.91 4.15 9.08
N GLU A 29 -12.87 5.03 9.32
CA GLU A 29 -14.24 4.62 9.68
C GLU A 29 -14.94 3.91 8.50
N ASP A 30 -14.62 4.33 7.28
CA ASP A 30 -15.20 3.88 6.03
C ASP A 30 -14.36 4.27 4.80
N ALA A 31 -14.85 3.90 3.62
CA ALA A 31 -14.23 4.27 2.34
C ALA A 31 -14.16 5.79 2.10
N GLU A 32 -15.08 6.58 2.67
CA GLU A 32 -15.04 8.05 2.57
C GLU A 32 -13.90 8.64 3.40
N SER A 33 -13.63 8.06 4.56
CA SER A 33 -12.50 8.42 5.43
C SER A 33 -11.19 8.15 4.71
N PHE A 34 -11.06 7.00 4.05
CA PHE A 34 -9.91 6.72 3.18
C PHE A 34 -9.82 7.71 2.02
N TYR A 35 -10.94 8.03 1.37
CA TYR A 35 -10.94 8.99 0.26
C TYR A 35 -10.45 10.38 0.67
N ARG A 36 -10.78 10.84 1.88
CA ARG A 36 -10.25 12.10 2.43
C ARG A 36 -8.74 12.06 2.62
N VAL A 37 -8.21 10.95 3.15
CA VAL A 37 -6.76 10.73 3.25
C VAL A 37 -6.13 10.77 1.85
N TRP A 38 -6.71 10.03 0.90
CA TRP A 38 -6.26 9.96 -0.49
C TRP A 38 -6.20 11.32 -1.19
N GLN A 39 -7.25 12.15 -1.05
CA GLN A 39 -7.28 13.50 -1.61
C GLN A 39 -6.23 14.44 -0.99
N GLY A 40 -5.83 14.19 0.26
CA GLY A 40 -4.81 14.96 0.97
C GLY A 40 -3.37 14.60 0.56
N LEU A 41 -3.17 13.54 -0.24
CA LEU A 41 -1.84 13.12 -0.66
C LEU A 41 -1.28 14.06 -1.73
N ALA A 42 -0.12 14.65 -1.44
CA ALA A 42 0.68 15.36 -2.44
C ALA A 42 1.66 14.35 -3.07
N TYR A 43 1.51 14.11 -4.37
CA TYR A 43 2.42 13.27 -5.15
C TYR A 43 2.38 13.65 -6.64
N GLU A 44 3.47 13.41 -7.36
CA GLU A 44 3.49 13.38 -8.83
C GLU A 44 3.21 11.97 -9.36
N ARG A 45 3.67 10.95 -8.63
CA ARG A 45 3.46 9.54 -8.97
C ARG A 45 3.12 8.75 -7.72
N ILE A 46 2.28 7.73 -7.86
CA ILE A 46 1.98 6.77 -6.80
C ILE A 46 2.22 5.35 -7.30
N MET A 47 3.00 4.58 -6.55
CA MET A 47 3.10 3.14 -6.73
C MET A 47 2.08 2.46 -5.83
N ILE A 48 1.28 1.60 -6.46
CA ILE A 48 0.33 0.72 -5.80
C ILE A 48 0.92 -0.67 -5.82
N GLN A 49 0.96 -1.33 -4.68
CA GLN A 49 1.29 -2.75 -4.58
C GLN A 49 0.20 -3.48 -3.83
N VAL A 50 -0.16 -4.66 -4.32
CA VAL A 50 -1.14 -5.53 -3.67
C VAL A 50 -0.61 -6.95 -3.61
N ILE A 51 -0.67 -7.58 -2.44
CA ILE A 51 -0.47 -9.02 -2.29
C ILE A 51 -1.84 -9.64 -2.13
N THR A 52 -2.18 -10.52 -3.06
CA THR A 52 -3.53 -11.05 -3.20
C THR A 52 -3.50 -12.53 -3.55
N THR A 53 -4.63 -13.19 -3.30
CA THR A 53 -4.88 -14.54 -3.81
C THR A 53 -5.33 -14.54 -5.28
N GLY A 54 -5.18 -15.69 -5.94
CA GLY A 54 -5.40 -15.84 -7.38
C GLY A 54 -6.81 -15.55 -7.92
N SER A 55 -7.84 -15.43 -7.09
CA SER A 55 -9.18 -15.03 -7.58
C SER A 55 -9.28 -13.53 -7.84
N PHE A 56 -8.63 -12.70 -7.01
CA PHE A 56 -8.73 -11.24 -7.10
C PHE A 56 -7.68 -10.62 -8.02
N ILE A 57 -6.60 -11.35 -8.34
CA ILE A 57 -5.59 -10.86 -9.29
C ILE A 57 -6.17 -10.65 -10.70
N GLU A 58 -7.16 -11.44 -11.10
CA GLU A 58 -7.85 -11.27 -12.39
C GLU A 58 -8.66 -9.97 -12.41
N ASP A 59 -9.36 -9.68 -11.31
CA ASP A 59 -10.15 -8.45 -11.17
C ASP A 59 -9.23 -7.22 -11.09
N LEU A 60 -8.13 -7.30 -10.35
CA LEU A 60 -7.05 -6.29 -10.34
C LEU A 60 -6.49 -6.05 -11.74
N SER A 61 -6.18 -7.11 -12.48
CA SER A 61 -5.61 -7.00 -13.83
C SER A 61 -6.56 -6.35 -14.81
N LYS A 62 -7.86 -6.67 -14.72
CA LYS A 62 -8.92 -6.01 -15.52
C LYS A 62 -9.10 -4.55 -15.12
N TYR A 63 -9.09 -4.27 -13.82
CA TYR A 63 -9.30 -2.92 -13.30
C TYR A 63 -8.17 -1.97 -13.72
N PHE A 64 -6.94 -2.47 -13.76
CA PHE A 64 -5.76 -1.75 -14.23
C PHE A 64 -5.49 -1.92 -15.74
N GLU A 65 -6.46 -2.43 -16.51
CA GLU A 65 -6.34 -2.55 -17.96
C GLU A 65 -6.14 -1.16 -18.59
N GLY A 66 -5.03 -0.97 -19.30
CA GLY A 66 -4.62 0.33 -19.85
C GLY A 66 -3.56 1.06 -19.02
N TYR A 67 -3.27 0.60 -17.80
CA TYR A 67 -2.12 1.06 -17.01
C TYR A 67 -0.94 0.11 -17.15
N ALA A 68 0.27 0.63 -16.96
CA ALA A 68 1.45 -0.22 -16.83
C ALA A 68 1.42 -0.90 -15.46
N TYR A 69 1.29 -2.22 -15.45
CA TYR A 69 1.36 -3.03 -14.25
C TYR A 69 2.23 -4.28 -14.44
N LYS A 70 2.68 -4.86 -13.32
CA LYS A 70 3.47 -6.08 -13.24
C LYS A 70 2.81 -7.01 -12.23
N VAL A 71 2.74 -8.30 -12.58
CA VAL A 71 2.31 -9.37 -11.67
C VAL A 71 3.43 -10.37 -11.50
N THR A 72 3.78 -10.65 -10.24
CA THR A 72 4.80 -11.63 -9.86
C THR A 72 4.13 -12.72 -9.01
N LYS A 73 4.33 -13.99 -9.36
CA LYS A 73 3.84 -15.11 -8.55
C LYS A 73 4.76 -15.32 -7.35
N LEU A 74 4.21 -15.29 -6.13
CA LEU A 74 4.96 -15.50 -4.88
C LEU A 74 4.90 -16.96 -4.44
N ALA A 75 3.69 -17.53 -4.40
CA ALA A 75 3.45 -18.90 -3.97
C ALA A 75 2.42 -19.60 -4.87
N LYS A 76 1.91 -20.77 -4.45
CA LYS A 76 0.97 -21.57 -5.26
C LYS A 76 -0.28 -20.78 -5.67
N ARG A 77 -0.78 -19.89 -4.80
CA ARG A 77 -2.01 -19.11 -4.99
C ARG A 77 -1.87 -17.63 -4.61
N GLU A 78 -0.65 -17.14 -4.40
CA GLU A 78 -0.38 -15.78 -3.93
C GLU A 78 0.43 -15.02 -4.99
N PHE A 79 0.03 -13.77 -5.22
CA PHE A 79 0.54 -12.91 -6.28
C PHE A 79 0.83 -11.52 -5.74
N HIS A 80 1.95 -10.96 -6.19
CA HIS A 80 2.30 -9.57 -6.01
C HIS A 80 1.95 -8.80 -7.28
N PHE A 81 1.00 -7.88 -7.15
CA PHE A 81 0.65 -6.90 -8.16
C PHE A 81 1.37 -5.58 -7.87
N GLN A 82 1.87 -4.93 -8.91
CA GLN A 82 2.47 -3.61 -8.81
C GLN A 82 2.07 -2.75 -10.01
N SER A 83 1.67 -1.50 -9.76
CA SER A 83 1.45 -0.50 -10.81
C SER A 83 1.94 0.87 -10.36
N VAL A 84 2.37 1.72 -11.30
CA VAL A 84 2.77 3.10 -11.03
C VAL A 84 1.90 4.04 -11.85
N LEU A 85 1.22 4.97 -11.18
CA LEU A 85 0.27 5.89 -11.77
C LEU A 85 0.73 7.33 -11.58
N GLN A 86 0.51 8.19 -12.58
CA GLN A 86 0.69 9.65 -12.45
C GLN A 86 -0.55 10.33 -11.87
N LYS A 87 -1.72 9.69 -12.02
CA LYS A 87 -2.97 10.15 -11.45
C LYS A 87 -3.79 8.93 -11.12
N ALA A 88 -4.29 8.86 -9.90
CA ALA A 88 -5.14 7.78 -9.45
C ALA A 88 -6.44 8.40 -8.91
N ASP A 89 -7.55 8.04 -9.54
CA ASP A 89 -8.85 8.64 -9.30
C ASP A 89 -9.55 8.03 -8.08
N ARG A 90 -10.78 8.48 -7.84
CA ARG A 90 -11.61 8.01 -6.73
C ARG A 90 -11.97 6.54 -6.86
N ASP A 91 -12.15 6.06 -8.09
CA ASP A 91 -12.56 4.68 -8.32
C ASP A 91 -11.41 3.75 -7.92
N ILE A 92 -10.17 4.10 -8.28
CA ILE A 92 -8.97 3.38 -7.82
C ILE A 92 -8.91 3.38 -6.30
N ALA A 93 -9.09 4.53 -5.65
CA ALA A 93 -9.08 4.61 -4.19
C ALA A 93 -10.15 3.68 -3.55
N GLY A 94 -11.39 3.71 -4.06
CA GLY A 94 -12.46 2.84 -3.57
C GLY A 94 -12.16 1.36 -3.76
N PHE A 95 -11.55 0.98 -4.88
CA PHE A 95 -11.16 -0.40 -5.14
C PHE A 95 -10.03 -0.88 -4.21
N LEU A 96 -9.03 -0.03 -3.94
CA LEU A 96 -7.95 -0.35 -3.01
C LEU A 96 -8.48 -0.51 -1.58
N PHE A 97 -9.42 0.33 -1.16
CA PHE A 97 -10.09 0.17 0.13
C PHE A 97 -10.85 -1.16 0.23
N LEU A 98 -11.57 -1.55 -0.83
CA LEU A 98 -12.28 -2.84 -0.88
C LEU A 98 -11.32 -4.02 -0.71
N LEU A 99 -10.17 -4.00 -1.41
CA LEU A 99 -9.15 -5.04 -1.30
C LEU A 99 -8.59 -5.14 0.12
N ALA A 100 -8.27 -3.99 0.73
CA ALA A 100 -7.82 -3.96 2.12
C ALA A 100 -8.89 -4.49 3.10
N SER A 101 -10.17 -4.19 2.85
CA SER A 101 -11.29 -4.65 3.69
C SER A 101 -11.50 -6.17 3.62
N ILE A 102 -11.04 -6.84 2.56
CA ILE A 102 -11.07 -8.31 2.46
C ILE A 102 -9.74 -8.96 2.88
N ASN A 103 -8.86 -8.17 3.53
CA ASN A 103 -7.56 -8.56 4.05
C ASN A 103 -6.51 -8.91 2.99
N ASP A 104 -6.60 -8.34 1.78
CA ASP A 104 -5.46 -8.30 0.89
C ASP A 104 -4.47 -7.22 1.37
N ASP A 105 -3.16 -7.49 1.28
CA ASP A 105 -2.16 -6.51 1.71
C ASP A 105 -2.01 -5.42 0.64
N VAL A 106 -2.51 -4.21 0.95
CA VAL A 106 -2.43 -3.05 0.05
C VAL A 106 -1.39 -2.06 0.57
N PHE A 107 -0.44 -1.71 -0.31
CA PHE A 107 0.64 -0.78 -0.04
C PHE A 107 0.67 0.35 -1.07
N LEU A 108 0.96 1.56 -0.59
CA LEU A 108 1.03 2.77 -1.38
C LEU A 108 2.36 3.46 -1.15
N ILE A 109 3.06 3.85 -2.22
CA ILE A 109 4.29 4.63 -2.13
C ILE A 109 4.14 5.89 -2.98
N THR A 110 4.21 7.07 -2.35
CA THR A 110 4.23 8.34 -3.06
C THR A 110 5.63 8.65 -3.57
N ASP A 111 5.68 9.17 -4.79
CA ASP A 111 6.89 9.57 -5.51
C ASP A 111 8.00 8.51 -5.49
N PRO A 112 7.68 7.27 -5.92
CA PRO A 112 8.63 6.17 -5.90
C PRO A 112 9.86 6.49 -6.77
N GLN A 113 11.04 6.13 -6.27
CA GLN A 113 12.28 6.18 -7.01
C GLN A 113 12.25 5.15 -8.17
N PRO A 114 12.61 5.55 -9.41
CA PRO A 114 12.44 4.72 -10.60
C PRO A 114 13.07 3.32 -10.54
N ASP A 115 14.20 3.17 -9.85
CA ASP A 115 14.99 1.93 -9.83
C ASP A 115 14.98 1.22 -8.47
N LYS A 116 14.16 1.70 -7.52
CA LYS A 116 14.08 1.13 -6.18
C LYS A 116 13.03 0.02 -6.12
N SER A 117 13.43 -1.14 -5.61
CA SER A 117 12.49 -2.20 -5.27
C SER A 117 12.01 -2.02 -3.83
N TYR A 118 10.72 -1.78 -3.66
CA TYR A 118 10.07 -1.72 -2.34
C TYR A 118 9.54 -3.08 -1.90
N PHE A 119 9.77 -4.14 -2.68
CA PHE A 119 9.36 -5.49 -2.34
C PHE A 119 10.54 -6.45 -2.47
N SER A 120 10.79 -7.24 -1.42
CA SER A 120 11.86 -8.23 -1.36
C SER A 120 11.51 -9.34 -0.40
N ASN A 121 11.84 -10.59 -0.74
CA ASN A 121 11.63 -11.77 0.10
C ASN A 121 10.20 -11.90 0.66
N GLY A 122 9.18 -11.55 -0.14
CA GLY A 122 7.78 -11.63 0.29
C GLY A 122 7.31 -10.46 1.15
N LYS A 123 8.16 -9.45 1.39
CA LYS A 123 7.85 -8.32 2.29
C LYS A 123 8.03 -6.98 1.60
N LEU A 124 7.22 -6.00 2.01
CA LEU A 124 7.41 -4.61 1.68
C LEU A 124 8.59 -4.04 2.48
N GLN A 125 9.57 -3.49 1.78
CA GLN A 125 10.73 -2.82 2.33
C GLN A 125 10.38 -1.35 2.54
N CYS A 126 10.02 -0.97 3.77
CA CYS A 126 9.65 0.40 4.13
C CYS A 126 10.85 1.34 4.28
N LEU A 127 11.93 1.12 3.53
CA LEU A 127 13.15 1.91 3.61
C LEU A 127 12.87 3.28 2.96
N THR A 128 12.54 4.33 3.70
CA THR A 128 12.36 5.68 3.11
C THR A 128 13.73 6.35 3.00
N ASP A 129 14.18 6.70 1.79
CA ASP A 129 15.52 7.32 1.61
C ASP A 129 15.48 8.79 1.16
N SER A 130 14.31 9.39 0.93
CA SER A 130 14.08 10.85 0.81
C SER A 130 12.69 11.14 0.24
N GLY A 131 11.88 11.96 0.90
CA GLY A 131 10.60 12.51 0.36
C GLY A 131 9.45 11.52 0.13
N GLU A 132 9.74 10.22 0.05
CA GLU A 132 8.77 9.14 -0.09
C GLU A 132 7.86 9.04 1.13
N ARG A 133 6.57 8.77 0.91
CA ARG A 133 5.65 8.29 1.95
C ARG A 133 5.18 6.90 1.58
N ILE A 134 5.31 5.97 2.52
CA ILE A 134 4.87 4.59 2.39
C ILE A 134 3.68 4.41 3.31
N MET A 135 2.61 3.84 2.79
CA MET A 135 1.35 3.67 3.51
C MET A 135 0.78 2.28 3.29
N TRP A 136 0.11 1.74 4.31
CA TRP A 136 -0.55 0.43 4.24
C TRP A 136 -1.70 0.35 5.23
N PHE A 137 -2.65 -0.54 4.96
CA PHE A 137 -3.83 -0.72 5.80
C PHE A 137 -3.53 -1.68 6.95
N ASP A 138 -4.26 -1.54 8.06
CA ASP A 138 -4.42 -2.64 9.03
C ASP A 138 -5.50 -3.63 8.56
N TYR A 139 -5.64 -4.73 9.29
CA TYR A 139 -6.70 -5.72 9.11
C TYR A 139 -8.09 -5.07 8.94
N ASP A 140 -8.88 -5.58 7.99
CA ASP A 140 -10.23 -5.09 7.65
C ASP A 140 -10.31 -3.59 7.31
N ALA A 141 -9.19 -2.99 6.88
CA ALA A 141 -9.07 -1.57 6.53
C ALA A 141 -9.48 -0.59 7.63
N VAL A 142 -9.36 -0.97 8.91
CA VAL A 142 -9.76 -0.15 10.08
C VAL A 142 -8.83 1.05 10.30
N ASP A 143 -7.55 0.90 9.95
CA ASP A 143 -6.55 1.95 10.07
C ASP A 143 -5.68 1.98 8.81
N ILE A 144 -5.11 3.15 8.51
CA ILE A 144 -3.98 3.29 7.59
C ILE A 144 -2.75 3.77 8.33
N TYR A 145 -1.66 3.04 8.17
CA TYR A 145 -0.34 3.37 8.67
C TYR A 145 0.46 4.09 7.62
N MET A 146 1.31 5.01 8.06
CA MET A 146 2.10 5.86 7.20
C MET A 146 3.51 6.03 7.79
N VAL A 147 4.51 5.92 6.93
CA VAL A 147 5.92 6.20 7.21
C VAL A 147 6.42 7.19 6.18
N GLY A 148 7.11 8.24 6.62
CA GLY A 148 7.71 9.25 5.75
C GLY A 148 8.97 9.84 6.37
N GLY A 149 9.82 10.44 5.54
CA GLY A 149 10.96 11.20 6.03
C GLY A 149 10.51 12.46 6.80
N ASN A 150 11.20 12.79 7.88
CA ASN A 150 11.07 14.09 8.57
C ASN A 150 11.45 15.26 7.65
#